data_AF-A0A5C8L0H5-F1
#
_entry.id   AF-A0A5C8L0H5-F1
#
_cell.length_a   1.000
_cell.length_b   1.000
_cell.length_c   1.000
_cell.angle_alpha   90.00
_cell.angle_beta   90.00
_cell.angle_gamma   90.00
#
_symmetry.space_group_name_H-M   'P 1'
#
loop_
_entity.id
_entity.type
_entity.pdbx_description
1 polymer ?
#
loop_
_entity_poly.entity_id
_entity_poly.type
_entity_poly.pdbx_seq_one_letter_code
_entity_poly.pdbx_strand_id
1 'polypeptide(L)'
;MEVPFAALHALAEGARFSVTAVRFSGEVALVTLSAAVEGSAMVVEVSARLARDLGLAAGAAVTASVVATGWILSVAGEALAYVADEATRPLVHSRRISG
;
A
#
# COMPACT_ATOMS: atom_id res chain seq x y z
N MET A 1 2.55 9.36 -4.22
CA MET A 1 2.72 7.90 -4.36
C MET A 1 3.15 7.62 -5.79
N GLU A 2 4.40 7.20 -5.94
CA GLU A 2 4.97 6.70 -7.19
C GLU A 2 4.90 5.17 -7.14
N VAL A 3 4.20 4.57 -8.10
CA VAL A 3 4.09 3.12 -8.22
C VAL A 3 4.79 2.75 -9.53
N PRO A 4 5.89 2.00 -9.49
CA PRO A 4 6.56 1.55 -10.71
C PRO A 4 5.63 0.68 -11.56
N PHE A 5 5.78 0.72 -12.89
CA PHE A 5 4.97 -0.07 -13.83
C PHE A 5 4.99 -1.58 -13.54
N ALA A 6 6.12 -2.13 -13.09
CA ALA A 6 6.21 -3.53 -12.64
C ALA A 6 5.34 -3.79 -11.39
N ALA A 7 5.31 -2.85 -10.44
CA ALA A 7 4.47 -2.99 -9.25
C ALA A 7 2.96 -2.95 -9.59
N LEU A 8 2.57 -2.22 -10.65
CA LEU A 8 1.21 -2.22 -11.19
C LEU A 8 0.78 -3.58 -11.74
N HIS A 9 1.66 -4.29 -12.44
CA HIS A 9 1.38 -5.65 -12.92
C HIS A 9 1.21 -6.64 -11.77
N ALA A 10 2.10 -6.62 -10.79
CA ALA A 10 1.97 -7.42 -9.58
C ALA A 10 0.67 -7.11 -8.80
N LEU A 11 0.27 -5.83 -8.72
CA LEU A 11 -1.00 -5.42 -8.13
C LEU A 11 -2.19 -6.03 -8.89
N ALA A 12 -2.19 -6.00 -10.21
CA ALA A 12 -3.25 -6.53 -11.08
C ALA A 12 -3.45 -8.05 -10.95
N GLU A 13 -2.38 -8.80 -10.64
CA GLU A 13 -2.42 -10.26 -10.45
C GLU A 13 -2.87 -10.69 -9.04
N GLY A 14 -3.14 -9.74 -8.14
CA GLY A 14 -3.48 -10.05 -6.73
C GLY A 14 -2.26 -10.51 -5.92
N ALA A 15 -1.10 -9.91 -6.16
CA ALA A 15 0.14 -10.34 -5.52
C ALA A 15 0.14 -10.13 -3.99
N ARG A 16 0.84 -11.05 -3.31
CA ARG A 16 1.30 -10.85 -1.93
C ARG A 16 2.59 -10.03 -1.96
N PHE A 17 2.58 -8.94 -1.22
CA PHE A 17 3.73 -8.10 -0.98
C PHE A 17 4.28 -8.41 0.42
N SER A 18 5.60 -8.31 0.58
CA SER A 18 6.24 -8.34 1.89
C SER A 18 6.70 -6.93 2.27
N VAL A 19 6.55 -6.57 3.53
CA VAL A 19 7.11 -5.33 4.06
C VAL A 19 8.61 -5.51 4.19
N THR A 20 9.40 -4.68 3.52
CA THR A 20 10.87 -4.71 3.61
C THR A 20 11.39 -3.63 4.55
N ALA A 21 10.68 -2.52 4.68
CA ALA A 21 11.03 -1.45 5.60
C ALA A 21 9.79 -0.69 6.07
N VAL A 22 9.84 -0.25 7.34
CA VAL A 22 8.90 0.72 7.90
C VAL A 22 9.72 1.89 8.44
N ARG A 23 9.32 3.11 8.12
CA ARG A 23 9.95 4.35 8.58
C ARG A 23 8.88 5.26 9.16
N PHE A 24 8.95 5.55 10.44
CA PHE A 24 8.04 6.49 11.09
C PHE A 24 8.59 7.92 10.96
N SER A 25 7.76 8.85 10.55
CA SER A 25 8.07 10.28 10.46
C SER A 25 6.91 11.08 11.02
N GLY A 26 7.00 11.43 12.31
CA GLY A 26 5.92 12.12 13.03
C GLY A 26 4.60 11.33 13.00
N GLU A 27 3.57 11.92 12.40
CA GLU A 27 2.21 11.35 12.31
C GLU A 27 2.02 10.36 11.16
N VAL A 28 3.03 10.18 10.30
CA VAL A 28 2.98 9.26 9.17
C VAL A 28 4.03 8.15 9.28
N ALA A 29 3.77 7.03 8.63
CA ALA A 29 4.70 5.93 8.45
C ALA A 29 4.83 5.63 6.94
N LEU A 30 6.07 5.59 6.46
CA LEU A 30 6.41 5.14 5.12
C LEU A 30 6.69 3.65 5.17
N VAL A 31 5.91 2.87 4.45
CA VAL A 31 6.01 1.42 4.36
C VAL A 31 6.52 1.07 2.97
N THR A 32 7.68 0.42 2.91
CA THR A 32 8.23 -0.13 1.67
C THR A 32 7.74 -1.56 1.50
N LEU A 33 7.06 -1.81 0.40
CA LEU A 33 6.50 -3.09 0.01
C LEU A 33 7.31 -3.64 -1.15
N SER A 34 7.68 -4.91 -1.10
CA SER A 34 8.35 -5.60 -2.20
C SER A 34 7.50 -6.75 -2.71
N ALA A 35 7.38 -6.84 -4.04
CA ALA A 35 6.77 -7.97 -4.71
C ALA A 35 7.75 -9.15 -4.72
N ALA A 36 7.31 -10.32 -4.29
CA ALA A 36 8.16 -11.52 -4.20
C ALA A 36 8.67 -12.02 -5.57
N VAL A 37 7.92 -11.76 -6.64
CA VAL A 37 8.19 -12.32 -7.98
C VAL A 37 8.99 -11.39 -8.88
N GLU A 38 8.85 -10.07 -8.75
CA GLU A 38 9.42 -9.12 -9.72
C GLU A 38 10.53 -8.22 -9.17
N GLY A 39 10.90 -8.34 -7.88
CA GLY A 39 11.88 -7.44 -7.26
C GLY A 39 11.44 -5.97 -7.26
N SER A 40 10.19 -5.70 -7.65
CA SER A 40 9.61 -4.37 -7.65
C SER A 40 9.32 -3.95 -6.22
N ALA A 41 9.64 -2.69 -5.90
CA ALA A 41 9.34 -2.10 -4.61
C ALA A 41 8.47 -0.85 -4.79
N MET A 42 7.49 -0.67 -3.91
CA MET A 42 6.69 0.54 -3.82
C MET A 42 6.74 1.09 -2.40
N VAL A 43 6.54 2.40 -2.26
CA VAL A 43 6.46 3.06 -0.96
C VAL A 43 5.06 3.62 -0.77
N VAL A 44 4.43 3.26 0.34
CA VAL A 44 3.09 3.70 0.72
C VAL A 44 3.19 4.52 2.00
N GLU A 45 2.59 5.70 1.99
CA GLU A 45 2.43 6.52 3.19
C GLU A 45 1.13 6.15 3.88
N VAL A 46 1.21 5.79 5.16
CA VAL A 46 0.06 5.49 6.02
C VAL A 46 0.16 6.29 7.31
N SER A 47 -0.91 6.36 8.10
CA SER A 47 -0.81 7.03 9.41
C SER A 47 0.09 6.21 10.36
N ALA A 48 0.91 6.91 11.15
CA ALA A 48 1.78 6.28 12.14
C ALA A 48 0.96 5.52 13.20
N ARG A 49 -0.24 6.02 13.52
CA ARG A 49 -1.19 5.35 14.42
C ARG A 49 -1.64 4.01 13.84
N LEU A 50 -2.16 3.99 12.61
CA LEU A 50 -2.62 2.76 11.96
C LEU A 50 -1.49 1.73 11.82
N ALA A 51 -0.28 2.18 11.46
CA ALA A 51 0.88 1.31 11.37
C ALA A 51 1.26 0.67 12.72
N ARG A 52 1.12 1.41 13.83
CA ARG A 52 1.35 0.87 15.18
C ARG A 52 0.24 -0.10 15.61
N ASP A 53 -1.02 0.28 15.38
CA ASP A 53 -2.19 -0.52 15.76
C ASP A 53 -2.21 -1.87 15.03
N LEU A 54 -1.78 -1.90 13.76
CA LEU A 54 -1.67 -3.12 12.95
C LEU A 54 -0.34 -3.89 13.15
N GLY A 55 0.57 -3.41 14.01
CA GLY A 55 1.85 -4.06 14.25
C GLY A 55 2.73 -4.17 13.00
N LEU A 56 2.67 -3.18 12.10
CA LEU A 56 3.40 -3.19 10.83
C LEU A 56 4.92 -3.21 11.07
N ALA A 57 5.56 -4.29 10.62
CA ALA A 57 7.00 -4.50 10.73
C ALA A 57 7.55 -5.17 9.46
N ALA A 58 8.87 -5.12 9.30
CA ALA A 58 9.53 -5.85 8.23
C ALA A 58 9.22 -7.36 8.34
N GLY A 59 8.91 -7.99 7.21
CA GLY A 59 8.44 -9.37 7.13
C GLY A 59 6.92 -9.53 7.20
N ALA A 60 6.15 -8.49 7.51
CA ALA A 60 4.69 -8.56 7.46
C ALA A 60 4.19 -8.82 6.03
N ALA A 61 3.17 -9.67 5.91
CA ALA A 61 2.53 -9.98 4.64
C ALA A 61 1.40 -8.98 4.37
N VAL A 62 1.47 -8.30 3.22
CA VAL A 62 0.46 -7.39 2.71
C VAL A 62 -0.21 -8.03 1.50
N THR A 63 -1.53 -8.02 1.48
CA THR A 63 -2.32 -8.54 0.35
C THR A 63 -2.90 -7.37 -0.41
N ALA A 64 -2.65 -7.32 -1.72
CA ALA A 64 -3.34 -6.42 -2.62
C ALA A 64 -4.57 -7.12 -3.19
N SER A 65 -5.74 -6.53 -2.99
CA SER A 65 -6.99 -6.98 -3.60
C SER A 65 -7.38 -6.00 -4.71
N VAL A 66 -7.61 -6.52 -5.92
CA VAL A 66 -8.11 -5.71 -7.04
C VAL A 66 -9.55 -5.30 -6.74
N VAL A 67 -9.82 -4.00 -6.80
CA VAL A 67 -11.15 -3.42 -6.59
C VAL A 67 -11.43 -2.42 -7.70
N ALA A 68 -12.21 -2.84 -8.69
CA ALA A 68 -12.72 -2.04 -9.81
C ALA A 68 -11.68 -1.14 -10.51
N THR A 69 -11.37 0.02 -9.94
CA THR A 69 -10.52 1.10 -10.47
C THR A 69 -9.21 1.28 -9.68
N GLY A 70 -8.81 0.27 -8.90
CA GLY A 70 -7.58 0.30 -8.14
C GLY A 70 -7.42 -0.94 -7.27
N TRP A 71 -6.65 -0.79 -6.20
CA TRP A 71 -6.27 -1.88 -5.31
C TRP A 71 -6.39 -1.47 -3.86
N ILE A 72 -6.92 -2.37 -3.03
CA ILE A 72 -6.88 -2.23 -1.57
C ILE A 72 -5.69 -3.04 -1.05
N LEU A 73 -4.79 -2.36 -0.36
CA LEU A 73 -3.75 -3.00 0.42
C LEU A 73 -4.30 -3.35 1.80
N SER A 74 -4.08 -4.58 2.24
CA SER A 74 -4.56 -5.06 3.54
C SER A 74 -3.51 -5.90 4.26
N VAL A 75 -3.51 -5.85 5.58
CA VAL A 75 -2.70 -6.70 6.47
C VAL A 75 -3.64 -7.41 7.41
N ALA A 76 -3.52 -8.73 7.49
CA ALA A 76 -4.39 -9.57 8.32
C ALA A 76 -5.90 -9.34 8.12
N GLY A 77 -6.31 -8.94 6.91
CA GLY A 77 -7.71 -8.64 6.57
C GLY A 77 -8.16 -7.20 6.84
N GLU A 78 -7.32 -6.38 7.50
CA GLU A 78 -7.60 -4.96 7.75
C GLU A 78 -7.07 -4.08 6.60
N ALA A 79 -7.90 -3.14 6.14
CA ALA A 79 -7.54 -2.25 5.04
C ALA A 79 -6.55 -1.17 5.49
N LEU A 80 -5.45 -1.06 4.76
CA LEU A 80 -4.34 -0.14 5.03
C LEU A 80 -4.36 1.10 4.16
N ALA A 81 -4.50 0.89 2.85
CA ALA A 81 -4.46 1.97 1.87
C ALA A 81 -5.18 1.56 0.59
N TYR A 82 -5.75 2.55 -0.09
CA TYR A 82 -6.25 2.40 -1.44
C TYR A 82 -5.25 3.00 -2.43
N VAL A 83 -4.81 2.19 -3.39
CA VAL A 83 -3.95 2.58 -4.49
C VAL A 83 -4.83 2.68 -5.73
N ALA A 84 -5.06 3.88 -6.23
CA ALA A 84 -5.84 4.09 -7.45
C ALA A 84 -5.03 3.69 -8.68
N ASP A 85 -5.69 3.09 -9.67
CA ASP A 85 -5.10 2.88 -11.00
C ASP A 85 -4.77 4.21 -11.68
N GLU A 86 -3.73 4.22 -12.51
CA GLU A 86 -3.22 5.45 -13.12
C GLU A 86 -4.25 6.13 -14.03
N ALA A 87 -5.13 5.35 -14.69
CA ALA A 87 -6.23 5.88 -15.48
C ALA A 87 -7.33 6.52 -14.62
N THR A 88 -7.44 6.13 -13.35
CA THR A 88 -8.48 6.58 -12.41
C THR A 88 -7.99 7.47 -11.29
N ARG A 89 -6.68 7.66 -11.13
CA ARG A 89 -6.05 8.67 -10.24
C ARG A 89 -6.69 10.06 -10.34
N PRO A 90 -7.04 10.58 -11.54
CA PRO A 90 -7.70 11.89 -11.66
C PRO A 90 -9.14 11.91 -11.12
N LEU A 91 -9.78 10.74 -11.02
CA LEU A 91 -11.18 10.58 -10.61
C LEU A 91 -11.33 10.27 -9.12
N VAL A 92 -10.22 9.98 -8.43
CA VAL A 92 -10.21 9.77 -6.98
C VAL A 92 -10.17 11.12 -6.29
N HIS A 93 -11.34 11.59 -5.87
CA HIS A 93 -11.45 12.73 -4.95
C HIS A 93 -10.98 12.31 -3.55
N SER A 94 -9.68 12.39 -3.29
CA SER A 94 -9.12 12.19 -1.95
C SER A 94 -9.38 13.42 -1.08
N ARG A 95 -10.55 13.48 -0.45
CA ARG A 95 -10.81 14.46 0.61
C ARG A 95 -10.31 13.88 1.93
N ARG A 96 -9.28 14.50 2.50
CA ARG A 96 -8.86 14.22 3.87
C ARG A 96 -10.01 14.59 4.81
N ILE A 97 -10.63 13.60 5.44
CA ILE A 97 -11.60 13.83 6.51
C ILE A 97 -10.78 14.10 7.76
N SER A 98 -10.60 15.38 8.09
CA SER A 98 -10.04 15.79 9.38
C SER A 98 -11.11 15.55 10.44
N GLY A 99 -10.86 14.59 11.33
CA GLY A 99 -11.58 14.41 12.60
C GLY A 99 -10.66 14.72 13.76
#